data_AF-A0A848D4U6-F1
#
_entry.id   AF-A0A848D4U6-F1
#
_cell.length_a   1.000
_cell.length_b   1.000
_cell.length_c   1.000
_cell.angle_alpha   90.00
_cell.angle_beta   90.00
_cell.angle_gamma   90.00
#
_symmetry.space_group_name_H-M   'P 1'
#
loop_
_entity.id
_entity.type
_entity.pdbx_description
1 polymer ?
#
loop_
_entity_poly.entity_id
_entity_poly.type
_entity_poly.pdbx_seq_one_letter_code
_entity_poly.pdbx_strand_id
1 'polypeptide(L)'
;MPRPINPVDAFRRATKAMECRGASNEPGVFLNSIVGNVASDNKIVQRNIVKETVDSKGKKLSYSEEVFIFNRKLEKVDVFQNNSNDIINGLIKETERLFEIFKDQHDSQAVRVIALNILKSISPTLVRPSGGVYFVPVKFEKKLRLLCKFLSSFENSEGIMIDVINKQENRDMIRNKLYEHLRNVLGNCHYTLRSDSMQKGQVKLMIEDAKRVINDYKEYISVIGNDMNSMDSHVELISQSVQLILEKI
;
A
#
# COMPACT_ATOMS: atom_id res chain seq x y z
N MET A 1 -10.56 6.97 -11.99
CA MET A 1 -9.99 5.72 -12.51
C MET A 1 -8.48 5.74 -12.29
N PRO A 2 -7.83 4.59 -12.07
CA PRO A 2 -6.37 4.51 -12.01
C PRO A 2 -5.75 5.10 -13.27
N ARG A 3 -4.51 5.57 -13.16
CA ARG A 3 -3.76 5.97 -14.36
C ARG A 3 -3.48 4.74 -15.22
N PRO A 4 -3.33 4.91 -16.55
CA PRO A 4 -2.84 3.85 -17.41
C PRO A 4 -1.56 3.25 -16.84
N ILE A 5 -1.40 1.93 -16.94
CA ILE A 5 -0.20 1.25 -16.46
C ILE A 5 0.97 1.72 -17.32
N ASN A 6 2.05 2.15 -16.66
CA ASN A 6 3.27 2.50 -17.35
C ASN A 6 3.95 1.21 -17.86
N PRO A 7 4.23 1.07 -19.17
CA PRO A 7 4.93 -0.10 -19.71
C PRO A 7 6.26 -0.39 -18.99
N VAL A 8 6.97 0.64 -18.52
CA VAL A 8 8.20 0.45 -17.74
C VAL A 8 7.93 -0.29 -16.42
N ASP A 9 6.82 0.02 -15.75
CA ASP A 9 6.46 -0.64 -14.49
C ASP A 9 5.95 -2.05 -14.75
N ALA A 10 5.22 -2.29 -15.84
CA ALA A 10 4.86 -3.63 -16.29
C ALA A 10 6.12 -4.50 -16.56
N PHE A 11 7.12 -3.95 -17.26
CA PHE A 11 8.40 -4.64 -17.50
C PHE A 11 9.13 -4.95 -16.18
N ARG A 12 9.16 -3.98 -15.25
CA ARG A 12 9.78 -4.19 -13.93
C ARG A 12 9.07 -5.26 -13.11
N ARG A 13 7.74 -5.35 -13.20
CA ARG A 13 6.93 -6.39 -12.55
C ARG A 13 7.17 -7.76 -13.18
N ALA A 14 7.19 -7.84 -14.51
CA ALA A 14 7.41 -9.07 -15.26
C ALA A 14 8.78 -9.67 -14.94
N THR A 15 9.84 -8.86 -15.02
CA THR A 15 11.19 -9.29 -14.64
C THR A 15 11.28 -9.67 -13.16
N LYS A 16 10.69 -8.91 -12.24
CA LYS A 16 10.70 -9.25 -10.80
C LYS A 16 9.96 -10.56 -10.48
N ALA A 17 8.93 -10.92 -11.24
CA ALA A 17 8.22 -12.19 -11.06
C ALA A 17 9.10 -13.42 -11.35
N MET A 18 10.23 -13.24 -12.06
CA MET A 18 11.23 -14.29 -12.28
C MET A 18 12.20 -14.46 -11.11
N GLU A 19 12.10 -13.62 -10.08
CA GLU A 19 12.88 -13.77 -8.86
C GLU A 19 12.35 -14.94 -8.03
N CYS A 20 13.18 -15.94 -7.81
CA CYS A 20 12.83 -17.10 -7.00
C CYS A 20 14.04 -17.54 -6.17
N ARG A 21 13.76 -18.10 -5.00
CA ARG A 21 14.76 -18.73 -4.14
C ARG A 21 14.19 -20.08 -3.74
N GLY A 22 14.87 -21.16 -4.10
CA GLY A 22 14.34 -22.50 -3.88
C GLY A 22 15.44 -23.54 -3.75
N ALA A 23 15.10 -24.67 -3.12
CA ALA A 23 15.93 -25.86 -3.21
C ALA A 23 15.96 -26.31 -4.68
N SER A 24 17.15 -26.68 -5.16
CA SER A 24 17.28 -27.32 -6.46
C SER A 24 16.85 -28.79 -6.38
N ASN A 25 16.88 -29.50 -7.52
CA ASN A 25 16.64 -30.94 -7.55
C ASN A 25 17.75 -31.75 -6.82
N GLU A 26 18.88 -31.12 -6.51
CA GLU A 26 19.99 -31.75 -5.79
C GLU A 26 19.92 -31.46 -4.28
N PRO A 27 20.06 -32.49 -3.42
CA PRO A 27 20.03 -32.31 -1.97
C PRO A 27 21.14 -31.37 -1.48
N GLY A 28 20.77 -30.34 -0.73
CA GLY A 28 21.74 -29.39 -0.16
C GLY A 28 22.26 -28.35 -1.15
N VAL A 29 21.65 -28.23 -2.33
CA VAL A 29 21.96 -27.21 -3.33
C VAL A 29 20.71 -26.33 -3.54
N PHE A 30 20.91 -25.01 -3.52
CA PHE A 30 19.87 -24.00 -3.69
C PHE A 30 20.06 -23.25 -5.00
N LEU A 31 18.97 -23.02 -5.72
CA LEU A 31 18.93 -22.21 -6.93
C LEU A 31 18.23 -20.88 -6.61
N ASN A 32 18.96 -19.78 -6.78
CA ASN A 32 18.42 -18.43 -6.68
C ASN A 32 18.43 -17.76 -8.04
N SER A 33 17.31 -17.17 -8.42
CA SER A 33 17.18 -16.21 -9.51
C SER A 33 16.96 -14.84 -8.87
N ILE A 34 17.86 -13.89 -9.12
CA ILE A 34 17.88 -12.57 -8.51
C ILE A 34 17.84 -11.51 -9.62
N VAL A 35 16.99 -10.50 -9.46
CA VAL A 35 16.78 -9.47 -10.49
C VAL A 35 17.38 -8.14 -10.05
N GLY A 36 18.44 -7.70 -10.71
CA GLY A 36 19.08 -6.40 -10.51
C GLY A 36 18.52 -5.32 -11.43
N ASN A 37 18.33 -4.10 -10.92
CA ASN A 37 18.20 -2.91 -11.78
C ASN A 37 19.60 -2.42 -12.10
N VAL A 38 19.96 -2.34 -13.39
CA VAL A 38 21.32 -2.00 -13.81
C VAL A 38 21.39 -0.61 -14.41
N ALA A 39 20.51 -0.29 -15.36
CA ALA A 39 20.47 1.02 -15.99
C ALA A 39 19.05 1.41 -16.37
N SER A 40 18.74 2.70 -16.30
CA SER A 40 17.48 3.24 -16.82
C SER A 40 17.73 4.65 -17.35
N ASP A 41 17.40 4.86 -18.62
CA ASP A 41 17.43 6.17 -19.26
C ASP A 41 16.09 6.45 -19.97
N ASN A 42 16.06 7.52 -20.79
CA ASN A 42 14.86 7.95 -21.51
C ASN A 42 14.49 7.04 -22.70
N LYS A 43 15.38 6.13 -23.12
CA LYS A 43 15.20 5.24 -24.27
C LYS A 43 14.99 3.79 -23.83
N ILE A 44 15.71 3.35 -22.82
CA ILE A 44 15.77 1.95 -22.39
C ILE A 44 15.67 1.79 -20.87
N VAL A 45 15.27 0.60 -20.47
CA VAL A 45 15.37 0.11 -19.09
C VAL A 45 16.05 -1.24 -19.14
N GLN A 46 17.22 -1.37 -18.52
CA GLN A 46 17.97 -2.61 -18.45
C GLN A 46 17.87 -3.22 -17.06
N ARG A 47 17.57 -4.52 -17.02
CA ARG A 47 17.60 -5.34 -15.82
C ARG A 47 18.38 -6.61 -16.11
N ASN A 48 19.19 -7.01 -15.14
CA ASN A 48 19.96 -8.25 -15.26
C ASN A 48 19.31 -9.30 -14.36
N ILE A 49 19.12 -10.50 -14.91
CA ILE A 49 18.67 -11.66 -14.16
C ILE A 49 19.90 -12.51 -13.90
N VAL A 50 20.27 -12.59 -12.64
CA VAL A 50 21.40 -13.39 -12.16
C VAL A 50 20.85 -14.70 -11.62
N LYS A 51 21.32 -15.81 -12.16
CA LYS A 51 21.09 -17.14 -11.59
C LYS A 51 22.34 -17.57 -10.86
N GLU A 52 22.19 -17.90 -9.59
CA GLU A 52 23.24 -18.48 -8.77
C GLU A 52 22.78 -19.81 -8.19
N THR A 53 23.68 -20.79 -8.23
CA THR A 53 23.52 -22.04 -7.50
C THR A 53 24.47 -22.02 -6.32
N VAL A 54 23.99 -22.26 -5.11
CA VAL A 54 24.78 -22.24 -3.87
C VAL A 54 24.61 -23.54 -3.10
N ASP A 55 25.66 -23.97 -2.39
CA ASP A 55 25.57 -25.11 -1.46
C ASP A 55 24.87 -24.71 -0.14
N SER A 56 24.66 -25.70 0.74
CA SER A 56 24.08 -25.50 2.08
C SER A 56 24.91 -24.63 3.02
N LYS A 57 26.15 -24.32 2.65
CA LYS A 57 27.06 -23.40 3.35
C LYS A 57 27.15 -22.03 2.67
N GLY A 58 26.35 -21.79 1.61
CA GLY A 58 26.31 -20.53 0.86
C GLY A 58 27.48 -20.35 -0.13
N LYS A 59 28.26 -21.39 -0.40
CA LYS A 59 29.34 -21.34 -1.39
C LYS A 59 28.72 -21.38 -2.79
N LYS A 60 29.11 -20.43 -3.64
CA LYS A 60 28.68 -20.36 -5.05
C LYS A 60 29.25 -21.54 -5.85
N LEU A 61 28.37 -22.31 -6.47
CA LEU A 61 28.66 -23.45 -7.33
C LEU A 61 28.59 -23.08 -8.81
N SER A 62 27.60 -22.27 -9.20
CA SER A 62 27.50 -21.73 -10.56
C SER A 62 26.88 -20.34 -10.57
N TYR A 63 27.18 -19.58 -11.63
CA TYR A 63 26.73 -18.21 -11.82
C TYR A 63 26.48 -17.96 -13.31
N SER A 64 25.30 -17.47 -13.67
CA SER A 64 25.00 -16.97 -15.01
C SER A 64 24.23 -15.66 -14.92
N GLU A 65 24.48 -14.76 -15.86
CA GLU A 65 23.83 -13.45 -15.92
C GLU A 65 23.26 -13.23 -17.32
N GLU A 66 21.97 -12.92 -17.36
CA GLU A 66 21.22 -12.61 -18.58
C GLU A 66 20.73 -11.16 -18.53
N VAL A 67 20.84 -10.45 -19.66
CA VAL A 67 20.52 -9.02 -19.73
C VAL A 67 19.19 -8.82 -20.46
N PHE A 68 18.21 -8.27 -19.75
CA PHE A 68 16.90 -7.91 -20.29
C PHE A 68 16.84 -6.40 -20.51
N ILE A 69 16.53 -5.98 -21.74
CA ILE A 69 16.43 -4.58 -22.14
C ILE A 69 15.01 -4.30 -22.61
N PHE A 70 14.35 -3.34 -21.99
CA PHE A 70 13.09 -2.81 -22.46
C PHE A 70 13.32 -1.54 -23.26
N ASN A 71 12.85 -1.53 -24.51
CA ASN A 71 12.87 -0.35 -25.38
C ASN A 71 11.58 0.47 -25.20
N ARG A 72 11.70 1.67 -24.63
CA ARG A 72 10.54 2.53 -24.33
C ARG A 72 9.81 3.03 -25.58
N LYS A 73 10.50 3.19 -26.71
CA LYS A 73 9.89 3.69 -27.97
C LYS A 73 9.11 2.59 -28.69
N LEU A 74 9.65 1.38 -28.68
CA LEU A 74 9.04 0.23 -29.35
C LEU A 74 8.07 -0.54 -28.43
N GLU A 75 8.12 -0.27 -27.12
CA GLU A 75 7.47 -1.05 -26.08
C GLU A 75 7.74 -2.56 -26.17
N LYS A 76 8.99 -2.91 -26.53
CA LYS A 76 9.44 -4.30 -26.68
C LYS A 76 10.49 -4.66 -25.66
N VAL A 77 10.48 -5.92 -25.27
CA VAL A 77 11.52 -6.53 -24.44
C VAL A 77 12.47 -7.27 -25.39
N ASP A 78 13.75 -6.90 -25.33
CA ASP A 78 14.84 -7.58 -26.01
C ASP A 78 15.71 -8.24 -24.94
N VAL A 79 16.23 -9.44 -25.22
CA VAL A 79 17.07 -10.18 -24.27
C VAL A 79 18.40 -10.54 -24.91
N PHE A 80 19.48 -10.14 -24.27
CA PHE A 80 20.84 -10.47 -24.65
C PHE A 80 21.33 -11.63 -23.80
N GLN A 81 21.52 -12.77 -24.46
CA GLN A 81 22.00 -13.98 -23.81
C GLN A 81 23.50 -14.13 -23.95
N ASN A 82 24.16 -14.55 -22.88
CA ASN A 82 25.59 -14.90 -22.93
C ASN A 82 25.83 -16.35 -23.38
N ASN A 83 24.87 -17.26 -23.14
CA ASN A 83 24.95 -18.65 -23.57
C ASN A 83 23.54 -19.20 -23.89
N SER A 84 23.39 -19.81 -25.07
CA SER A 84 22.12 -20.41 -25.51
C SER A 84 21.80 -21.66 -24.69
N ASN A 85 20.84 -21.56 -23.76
CA ASN A 85 20.34 -22.70 -22.98
C ASN A 85 18.80 -22.70 -23.02
N ASP A 86 18.18 -23.87 -23.21
CA ASP A 86 16.72 -24.01 -23.32
C ASP A 86 15.96 -23.48 -22.10
N ILE A 87 16.56 -23.55 -20.91
CA ILE A 87 16.00 -22.98 -19.68
C ILE A 87 15.88 -21.46 -19.76
N ILE A 88 16.84 -20.79 -20.42
CA ILE A 88 16.85 -19.32 -20.57
C ILE A 88 15.75 -18.91 -21.56
N ASN A 89 15.61 -19.64 -22.67
CA ASN A 89 14.55 -19.41 -23.65
C ASN A 89 13.15 -19.52 -23.03
N GLY A 90 12.94 -20.46 -22.10
CA GLY A 90 11.69 -20.58 -21.35
C GLY A 90 11.39 -19.35 -20.49
N LEU A 91 12.39 -18.81 -19.78
CA LEU A 91 12.22 -17.62 -18.95
C LEU A 91 11.96 -16.35 -19.75
N ILE A 92 12.55 -16.24 -20.94
CA ILE A 92 12.32 -15.09 -21.84
C ILE A 92 10.87 -15.08 -22.29
N LYS A 93 10.39 -16.21 -22.83
CA LYS A 93 8.99 -16.35 -23.25
C LYS A 93 8.03 -16.06 -22.10
N GLU A 94 8.35 -16.55 -20.91
CA GLU A 94 7.54 -16.28 -19.73
C GLU A 94 7.57 -14.81 -19.31
N THR A 95 8.72 -14.14 -19.40
CA THR A 95 8.85 -12.71 -19.11
C THR A 95 8.06 -11.87 -20.12
N GLU A 96 8.13 -12.18 -21.41
CA GLU A 96 7.34 -11.53 -22.46
C GLU A 96 5.84 -11.73 -22.23
N ARG A 97 5.43 -12.97 -21.91
CA ARG A 97 4.03 -13.29 -21.60
C ARG A 97 3.52 -12.50 -20.39
N LEU A 98 4.29 -12.46 -19.30
CA LEU A 98 3.95 -11.71 -18.10
C LEU A 98 3.95 -10.20 -18.34
N PHE A 99 4.85 -9.70 -19.20
CA PHE A 99 4.90 -8.30 -19.58
C PHE A 99 3.60 -7.88 -20.26
N GLU A 100 3.15 -8.59 -21.28
CA GLU A 100 1.88 -8.29 -21.97
C GLU A 100 0.69 -8.34 -21.01
N ILE A 101 0.63 -9.33 -20.10
CA ILE A 101 -0.41 -9.38 -19.07
C ILE A 101 -0.35 -8.16 -18.14
N PHE A 102 0.84 -7.79 -17.67
CA PHE A 102 1.01 -6.70 -16.70
C PHE A 102 0.87 -5.31 -17.31
N LYS A 103 0.91 -5.16 -18.64
CA LYS A 103 0.56 -3.90 -19.33
C LYS A 103 -0.92 -3.56 -19.16
N ASP A 104 -1.78 -4.57 -19.10
CA ASP A 104 -3.24 -4.38 -19.09
C ASP A 104 -3.90 -4.72 -17.75
N GLN A 105 -3.17 -5.37 -16.84
CA GLN A 105 -3.72 -5.84 -15.57
C GLN A 105 -3.02 -5.23 -14.34
N HIS A 106 -3.84 -4.68 -13.46
CA HIS A 106 -3.43 -4.23 -12.14
C HIS A 106 -3.15 -5.41 -11.22
N ASP A 107 -2.15 -5.27 -10.34
CA ASP A 107 -1.90 -6.25 -9.30
C ASP A 107 -2.82 -6.05 -8.09
N SER A 108 -2.76 -7.03 -7.16
CA SER A 108 -3.50 -6.96 -5.91
C SER A 108 -3.18 -5.71 -5.08
N GLN A 109 -1.96 -5.16 -5.21
CA GLN A 109 -1.55 -3.98 -4.45
C GLN A 109 -2.23 -2.71 -4.98
N ALA A 110 -2.33 -2.55 -6.28
CA ALA A 110 -3.08 -1.47 -6.91
C ALA A 110 -4.56 -1.53 -6.50
N VAL A 111 -5.17 -2.73 -6.48
CA VAL A 111 -6.56 -2.91 -6.00
C VAL A 111 -6.70 -2.50 -4.53
N ARG A 112 -5.76 -2.90 -3.66
CA ARG A 112 -5.75 -2.49 -2.24
C ARG A 112 -5.66 -0.97 -2.09
N VAL A 113 -4.82 -0.30 -2.88
CA VAL A 113 -4.69 1.16 -2.86
C VAL A 113 -5.99 1.83 -3.30
N ILE A 114 -6.64 1.32 -4.35
CA ILE A 114 -7.95 1.83 -4.81
C ILE A 114 -8.99 1.69 -3.70
N ALA A 115 -9.12 0.49 -3.11
CA ALA A 115 -10.06 0.23 -2.03
C ALA A 115 -9.82 1.15 -0.83
N LEU A 116 -8.57 1.31 -0.42
CA LEU A 116 -8.19 2.18 0.69
C LEU A 116 -8.52 3.66 0.40
N ASN A 117 -8.30 4.13 -0.83
CA ASN A 117 -8.61 5.51 -1.20
C ASN A 117 -10.13 5.77 -1.21
N ILE A 118 -10.93 4.81 -1.70
CA ILE A 118 -12.40 4.88 -1.62
C ILE A 118 -12.83 4.90 -0.15
N LEU A 119 -12.29 4.00 0.66
CA LEU A 119 -12.59 3.92 2.08
C LEU A 119 -12.25 5.23 2.80
N LYS A 120 -11.08 5.82 2.56
CA LYS A 120 -10.68 7.12 3.13
C LYS A 120 -11.62 8.26 2.72
N SER A 121 -12.25 8.17 1.54
CA SER A 121 -13.21 9.18 1.06
C SER A 121 -14.58 9.15 1.75
N ILE A 122 -14.83 8.16 2.61
CA ILE A 122 -16.10 7.98 3.34
C ILE A 122 -15.92 8.09 4.87
N SER A 123 -14.93 8.87 5.33
CA SER A 123 -14.63 9.13 6.74
C SER A 123 -14.61 7.88 7.64
N PRO A 124 -13.71 6.92 7.38
CA PRO A 124 -13.66 5.68 8.13
C PRO A 124 -12.92 5.89 9.46
N THR A 125 -13.49 5.42 10.58
CA THR A 125 -12.77 5.34 11.86
C THR A 125 -12.27 3.93 12.06
N LEU A 126 -10.96 3.77 12.27
CA LEU A 126 -10.35 2.46 12.48
C LEU A 126 -10.74 1.89 13.86
N VAL A 127 -11.35 0.71 13.87
CA VAL A 127 -11.77 0.03 15.11
C VAL A 127 -10.72 -0.96 15.60
N ARG A 128 -9.99 -1.61 14.67
CA ARG A 128 -8.93 -2.58 15.02
C ARG A 128 -7.55 -2.03 14.62
N PRO A 129 -6.55 -1.97 15.53
CA PRO A 129 -5.21 -1.47 15.21
C PRO A 129 -4.51 -2.18 14.05
N SER A 130 -4.79 -3.47 13.84
CA SER A 130 -4.23 -4.25 12.74
C SER A 130 -4.81 -3.92 11.36
N GLY A 131 -5.77 -2.98 11.26
CA GLY A 131 -6.52 -2.73 10.04
C GLY A 131 -7.75 -3.64 9.88
N GLY A 132 -8.53 -3.39 8.83
CA GLY A 132 -9.57 -4.31 8.33
C GLY A 132 -10.97 -4.12 8.91
N VAL A 133 -11.13 -3.44 10.06
CA VAL A 133 -12.45 -3.13 10.64
C VAL A 133 -12.58 -1.63 10.83
N TYR A 134 -13.61 -1.06 10.22
CA TYR A 134 -13.85 0.38 10.20
C TYR A 134 -15.30 0.68 10.55
N PHE A 135 -15.50 1.74 11.33
CA PHE A 135 -16.80 2.38 11.43
C PHE A 135 -16.92 3.41 10.30
N VAL A 136 -18.07 3.45 9.64
CA VAL A 136 -18.37 4.42 8.58
C VAL A 136 -19.71 5.11 8.91
N PRO A 137 -19.79 6.45 8.83
CA PRO A 137 -21.05 7.18 9.04
C PRO A 137 -22.17 6.76 8.07
N VAL A 138 -23.40 6.64 8.58
CA VAL A 138 -24.58 6.17 7.81
C VAL A 138 -24.85 6.98 6.54
N LYS A 139 -24.50 8.28 6.52
CA LYS A 139 -24.62 9.13 5.32
C LYS A 139 -23.84 8.60 4.10
N PHE A 140 -22.85 7.74 4.31
CA PHE A 140 -22.07 7.10 3.26
C PHE A 140 -22.48 5.65 2.96
N GLU A 141 -23.57 5.15 3.54
CA GLU A 141 -24.01 3.75 3.39
C GLU A 141 -24.06 3.30 1.93
N LYS A 142 -24.64 4.12 1.04
CA LYS A 142 -24.70 3.82 -0.39
C LYS A 142 -23.30 3.63 -1.02
N LYS A 143 -22.33 4.46 -0.65
CA LYS A 143 -20.94 4.36 -1.13
C LYS A 143 -20.22 3.16 -0.52
N LEU A 144 -20.42 2.90 0.78
CA LEU A 144 -19.86 1.73 1.45
C LEU A 144 -20.37 0.43 0.81
N ARG A 145 -21.68 0.36 0.52
CA ARG A 145 -22.29 -0.78 -0.17
C ARG A 145 -21.67 -1.01 -1.56
N LEU A 146 -21.38 0.05 -2.31
CA LEU A 146 -20.69 -0.05 -3.60
C LEU A 146 -19.23 -0.52 -3.43
N LEU A 147 -18.53 -0.05 -2.39
CA LEU A 147 -17.18 -0.52 -2.06
C LEU A 147 -17.18 -2.02 -1.70
N CYS A 148 -18.12 -2.49 -0.88
CA CYS A 148 -18.29 -3.90 -0.57
C CYS A 148 -18.51 -4.74 -1.83
N LYS A 149 -19.41 -4.29 -2.73
CA LYS A 149 -19.64 -4.96 -4.03
C LYS A 149 -18.39 -5.01 -4.89
N PHE A 150 -17.62 -3.91 -4.93
CA PHE A 150 -16.35 -3.86 -5.65
C PHE A 150 -15.34 -4.87 -5.08
N LEU A 151 -15.18 -4.92 -3.76
CA LEU A 151 -14.28 -5.88 -3.10
C LEU A 151 -14.71 -7.33 -3.36
N SER A 152 -15.99 -7.64 -3.21
CA SER A 152 -16.56 -8.98 -3.47
C SER A 152 -16.55 -9.39 -4.95
N SER A 153 -16.16 -8.51 -5.88
CA SER A 153 -15.99 -8.87 -7.29
C SER A 153 -14.65 -9.56 -7.61
N PHE A 154 -13.70 -9.54 -6.65
CA PHE A 154 -12.40 -10.20 -6.80
C PHE A 154 -12.39 -11.56 -6.10
N GLU A 155 -11.69 -12.53 -6.68
CA GLU A 155 -11.42 -13.81 -6.02
C GLU A 155 -10.62 -13.60 -4.74
N ASN A 156 -10.98 -14.32 -3.67
CA ASN A 156 -10.34 -14.25 -2.35
C ASN A 156 -10.36 -12.85 -1.69
N SER A 157 -11.39 -12.04 -1.98
CA SER A 157 -11.61 -10.75 -1.33
C SER A 157 -13.04 -10.66 -0.77
N GLU A 158 -13.17 -9.99 0.37
CA GLU A 158 -14.45 -9.77 1.03
C GLU A 158 -14.57 -8.32 1.53
N GLY A 159 -15.79 -7.78 1.45
CA GLY A 159 -16.16 -6.52 2.06
C GLY A 159 -17.52 -6.69 2.72
N ILE A 160 -17.54 -6.76 4.05
CA ILE A 160 -18.77 -6.98 4.82
C ILE A 160 -19.18 -5.68 5.48
N MET A 161 -20.44 -5.30 5.30
CA MET A 161 -21.07 -4.18 5.99
C MET A 161 -22.05 -4.75 7.01
N ILE A 162 -21.94 -4.29 8.26
CA ILE A 162 -22.82 -4.70 9.36
C ILE A 162 -23.40 -3.43 9.96
N ASP A 163 -24.72 -3.36 10.06
CA ASP A 163 -25.39 -2.25 10.73
C ASP A 163 -25.11 -2.31 12.22
N VAL A 164 -24.58 -1.22 12.77
CA VAL A 164 -24.35 -1.12 14.20
C VAL A 164 -25.70 -0.85 14.87
N ILE A 165 -26.27 -1.87 15.50
CA ILE A 165 -27.44 -1.71 16.35
C ILE A 165 -27.05 -0.75 17.49
N ASN A 166 -27.82 0.33 17.68
CA ASN A 166 -27.58 1.33 18.72
C ASN A 166 -27.85 0.74 20.12
N LYS A 167 -26.91 -0.05 20.62
CA LYS A 167 -26.84 -0.58 21.99
C LYS A 167 -25.75 0.16 22.76
N GLN A 168 -25.90 0.23 24.08
CA GLN A 168 -24.97 0.93 24.96
C GLN A 168 -23.51 0.44 24.76
N GLU A 169 -23.30 -0.88 24.71
CA GLU A 169 -21.98 -1.49 24.51
C GLU A 169 -21.31 -1.07 23.19
N ASN A 170 -22.08 -0.92 22.11
CA ASN A 170 -21.57 -0.47 20.83
C ASN A 170 -21.18 1.02 20.88
N ARG A 171 -21.96 1.85 21.57
CA ARG A 171 -21.64 3.27 21.82
C ARG A 171 -20.37 3.40 22.66
N ASP A 172 -20.21 2.57 23.69
CA ASP A 172 -19.03 2.57 24.56
C ASP A 172 -17.77 2.11 23.83
N MET A 173 -17.88 1.09 22.96
CA MET A 173 -16.77 0.66 22.10
C MET A 173 -16.34 1.76 21.12
N ILE A 174 -17.30 2.40 20.44
CA ILE A 174 -17.01 3.51 19.51
C ILE A 174 -16.37 4.67 20.26
N ARG A 175 -16.91 5.02 21.44
CA ARG A 175 -16.35 6.04 22.33
C ARG A 175 -14.89 5.74 22.65
N ASN A 176 -14.58 4.53 23.12
CA ASN A 176 -13.21 4.18 23.48
C ASN A 176 -12.25 4.27 22.29
N LYS A 177 -12.68 3.83 21.09
CA LYS A 177 -11.85 3.91 19.88
C LYS A 177 -11.65 5.33 19.37
N LEU A 178 -12.69 6.16 19.43
CA LEU A 178 -12.60 7.58 19.10
C LEU A 178 -11.67 8.31 20.07
N TYR A 179 -11.73 7.96 21.36
CA TYR A 179 -10.84 8.52 22.40
C TYR A 179 -9.37 8.16 22.13
N GLU A 180 -9.09 6.88 21.85
CA GLU A 180 -7.76 6.42 21.46
C GLU A 180 -7.26 7.15 20.21
N HIS A 181 -8.12 7.34 19.21
CA HIS A 181 -7.75 8.02 17.98
C HIS A 181 -7.39 9.50 18.23
N LEU A 182 -8.23 10.23 18.97
CA LEU A 182 -7.97 11.62 19.38
C LEU A 182 -6.66 11.74 20.16
N ARG A 183 -6.43 10.82 21.11
CA ARG A 183 -5.18 10.81 21.92
C ARG A 183 -3.95 10.57 21.05
N ASN A 184 -4.03 9.68 20.07
CA ASN A 184 -2.93 9.41 19.15
C ASN A 184 -2.63 10.61 18.25
N VAL A 185 -3.67 11.27 17.71
CA VAL A 185 -3.51 12.49 16.91
C VAL A 185 -2.88 13.61 17.75
N LEU A 186 -3.38 13.84 18.97
CA LEU A 186 -2.82 14.83 19.88
C LEU A 186 -1.36 14.54 20.25
N GLY A 187 -1.02 13.27 20.49
CA GLY A 187 0.36 12.84 20.72
C GLY A 187 1.27 13.17 19.53
N ASN A 188 0.80 12.94 18.31
CA ASN A 188 1.51 13.31 17.09
C ASN A 188 1.67 14.84 16.98
N CYS A 189 0.64 15.63 17.33
CA CYS A 189 0.73 17.10 17.41
C CYS A 189 1.84 17.58 18.35
N HIS A 190 1.87 17.05 19.57
CA HIS A 190 2.90 17.43 20.53
C HIS A 190 4.31 17.02 20.10
N TYR A 191 4.46 15.85 19.48
CA TYR A 191 5.73 15.41 18.92
C TYR A 191 6.23 16.37 17.83
N THR A 192 5.34 16.77 16.91
CA THR A 192 5.67 17.73 15.84
C THR A 192 6.01 19.11 16.39
N LEU A 193 5.29 19.60 17.41
CA LEU A 193 5.59 20.89 18.06
C LEU A 193 6.98 20.92 18.72
N ARG A 194 7.42 19.78 19.28
CA ARG A 194 8.72 19.65 19.97
C ARG A 194 9.89 19.34 19.03
N SER A 195 9.62 18.91 17.81
CA SER A 195 10.64 18.52 16.85
C SER A 195 10.99 19.70 15.93
N ASP A 196 12.25 20.13 15.90
CA ASP A 196 12.69 21.28 15.09
C ASP A 196 13.09 20.92 13.64
N SER A 197 12.95 19.65 13.23
CA SER A 197 13.49 19.12 11.96
C SER A 197 12.48 18.42 11.03
N MET A 198 11.18 18.65 11.19
CA MET A 198 10.18 18.02 10.30
C MET A 198 10.10 18.70 8.91
N GLN A 199 10.00 17.90 7.85
CA GLN A 199 9.78 18.41 6.49
C GLN A 199 8.38 19.02 6.36
N LYS A 200 8.27 20.20 5.72
CA LYS A 200 7.00 20.94 5.52
C LYS A 200 5.86 20.07 4.96
N GLY A 201 6.17 19.10 4.08
CA GLY A 201 5.18 18.16 3.54
C GLY A 201 4.57 17.21 4.57
N GLN A 202 5.37 16.72 5.52
CA GLN A 202 4.89 15.84 6.60
C GLN A 202 4.00 16.62 7.58
N VAL A 203 4.37 17.87 7.87
CA VAL A 203 3.57 18.76 8.71
C VAL A 203 2.21 19.05 8.08
N LYS A 204 2.17 19.29 6.76
CA LYS A 204 0.90 19.53 6.05
C LYS A 204 -0.05 18.32 6.10
N LEU A 205 0.46 17.12 5.81
CA LEU A 205 -0.33 15.89 5.87
C LEU A 205 -0.91 15.65 7.27
N MET A 206 -0.12 15.96 8.30
CA MET A 206 -0.53 15.82 9.69
C MET A 206 -1.62 16.84 10.08
N ILE A 207 -1.51 18.10 9.64
CA ILE A 207 -2.56 19.11 9.84
C ILE A 207 -3.86 18.69 9.15
N GLU A 208 -3.78 18.15 7.93
CA GLU A 208 -4.95 17.65 7.21
C GLU A 208 -5.61 16.46 7.94
N ASP A 209 -4.80 15.55 8.49
CA ASP A 209 -5.27 14.43 9.30
C ASP A 209 -5.96 14.91 10.59
N ALA A 210 -5.34 15.86 11.30
CA ALA A 210 -5.91 16.44 12.52
C ALA A 210 -7.24 17.16 12.26
N LYS A 211 -7.33 17.96 11.19
CA LYS A 211 -8.58 18.64 10.79
C LYS A 211 -9.67 17.64 10.42
N ARG A 212 -9.31 16.56 9.71
CA ARG A 212 -10.25 15.49 9.35
C ARG A 212 -10.82 14.85 10.61
N VAL A 213 -9.97 14.47 11.56
CA VAL A 213 -10.38 13.80 12.81
C VAL A 213 -11.25 14.70 13.69
N ILE A 214 -10.94 16.00 13.78
CA ILE A 214 -11.81 16.97 14.48
C ILE A 214 -13.20 17.04 13.82
N ASN A 215 -13.24 17.07 12.49
CA ASN A 215 -14.52 17.14 11.78
C ASN A 215 -15.32 15.83 11.91
N ASP A 216 -14.65 14.69 11.79
CA ASP A 216 -15.25 13.37 12.01
C ASP A 216 -15.82 13.30 13.44
N TYR A 217 -15.07 13.76 14.46
CA TYR A 217 -15.53 13.81 15.85
C TYR A 217 -16.82 14.62 16.04
N LYS A 218 -16.92 15.81 15.44
CA LYS A 218 -18.13 16.65 15.50
C LYS A 218 -19.33 15.93 14.90
N GLU A 219 -19.12 15.16 13.83
CA GLU A 219 -20.16 14.33 13.24
C GLU A 219 -20.54 13.15 14.15
N TYR A 220 -19.59 12.57 14.89
CA TYR A 220 -19.88 11.49 15.85
C TYR A 220 -20.66 11.94 17.09
N ILE A 221 -20.36 13.12 17.66
CA ILE A 221 -21.15 13.69 18.77
C ILE A 221 -22.62 13.77 18.38
N SER A 222 -22.90 14.21 17.15
CA SER A 222 -24.27 14.35 16.66
C SER A 222 -25.05 13.02 16.63
N VAL A 223 -24.34 11.88 16.61
CA VAL A 223 -24.90 10.52 16.55
C VAL A 223 -24.99 9.86 17.93
N ILE A 224 -24.04 10.15 18.85
CA ILE A 224 -23.91 9.43 20.14
C ILE A 224 -24.61 10.18 21.29
N GLY A 225 -24.90 11.47 21.15
CA GLY A 225 -25.53 12.29 22.20
C GLY A 225 -24.52 12.82 23.24
N ASN A 226 -24.98 13.75 24.07
CA ASN A 226 -24.23 14.74 24.87
C ASN A 226 -23.24 14.24 25.96
N ASP A 227 -22.85 12.97 26.00
CA ASP A 227 -22.00 12.44 27.10
C ASP A 227 -20.50 12.44 26.78
N MET A 228 -19.92 13.52 26.22
CA MET A 228 -18.51 13.51 25.75
C MET A 228 -17.61 14.68 26.19
N ASN A 229 -17.85 15.26 27.37
CA ASN A 229 -17.02 16.36 27.93
C ASN A 229 -15.50 16.09 27.91
N SER A 230 -15.05 14.83 28.07
CA SER A 230 -13.61 14.50 28.09
C SER A 230 -12.94 14.47 26.72
N MET A 231 -13.71 14.37 25.64
CA MET A 231 -13.19 14.36 24.27
C MET A 231 -13.27 15.74 23.62
N ASP A 232 -14.23 16.58 24.03
CA ASP A 232 -14.29 17.99 23.64
C ASP A 232 -12.99 18.71 24.02
N SER A 233 -12.48 18.47 25.24
CA SER A 233 -11.18 18.99 25.67
C SER A 233 -10.03 18.53 24.76
N HIS A 234 -10.03 17.28 24.27
CA HIS A 234 -9.00 16.79 23.36
C HIS A 234 -9.11 17.41 21.97
N VAL A 235 -10.31 17.68 21.49
CA VAL A 235 -10.56 18.37 20.22
C VAL A 235 -10.11 19.82 20.28
N GLU A 236 -10.37 20.50 21.40
CA GLU A 236 -9.83 21.84 21.65
C GLU A 236 -8.31 21.84 21.68
N LEU A 237 -7.70 20.89 22.40
CA LEU A 237 -6.24 20.75 22.47
C LEU A 237 -5.60 20.44 21.10
N ILE A 238 -6.23 19.60 20.28
CA ILE A 238 -5.77 19.35 18.90
C ILE A 238 -5.90 20.62 18.08
N SER A 239 -7.01 21.36 18.19
CA SER A 239 -7.24 22.61 17.45
C SER A 239 -6.19 23.67 17.80
N GLN A 240 -5.91 23.86 19.09
CA GLN A 240 -4.85 24.75 19.58
C GLN A 240 -3.47 24.30 19.09
N SER A 241 -3.19 22.99 19.15
CA SER A 241 -1.91 22.46 18.67
C SER A 241 -1.73 22.66 17.16
N VAL A 242 -2.77 22.49 16.36
CA VAL A 242 -2.74 22.77 14.91
C VAL A 242 -2.47 24.25 14.65
N GLN A 243 -3.05 25.15 15.43
CA GLN A 243 -2.81 26.59 15.31
C GLN A 243 -1.35 26.94 15.63
N LEU A 244 -0.80 26.41 16.72
CA LEU A 244 0.61 26.59 17.08
C LEU A 244 1.57 26.00 16.03
N ILE A 245 1.23 24.86 15.43
CA ILE A 245 2.02 24.28 14.34
C ILE A 245 1.98 25.20 13.11
N LEU A 246 0.83 25.79 12.78
CA LEU A 246 0.70 26.72 11.64
C LEU A 246 1.54 27.98 11.84
N GLU A 247 1.64 28.49 13.06
CA GLU A 247 2.48 29.66 13.40
C GLU A 247 3.99 29.34 13.30
N LYS A 248 4.38 28.06 13.30
CA LYS A 248 5.78 27.60 13.22
C LYS A 248 6.31 27.42 11.79
N ILE A 249 5.49 27.56 10.74
CA ILE A 249 5.80 27.24 9.31
C ILE A 249 6.08 28.50 8.49
#